data_AF-A0A2E4ZTB1-F1
#
_entry.id   AF-A0A2E4ZTB1-F1
#
_cell.length_a   1.000
_cell.length_b   1.000
_cell.length_c   1.000
_cell.angle_alpha   90.00
_cell.angle_beta   90.00
_cell.angle_gamma   90.00
#
_symmetry.space_group_name_H-M   'P 1'
#
loop_
_entity.id
_entity.type
_entity.pdbx_description
1 polymer ?
#
loop_
_entity_poly.entity_id
_entity_poly.type
_entity_poly.pdbx_seq_one_letter_code
_entity_poly.pdbx_strand_id
1 'polypeptide(L)' 'MPLELRSQNVKVDIKEQVATTNIRQVFFNPSHQRLEGTFIFPIPRGAQIDKFSMEVNGKMQEAELLDAKKARKI' A
#
# COMPACT_ATOMS: atom_id res chain seq x y z
N MET A 1 -3.10 -5.67 20.96
CA MET A 1 -2.53 -4.34 20.60
C MET A 1 -2.69 -4.18 19.10
N PRO A 2 -3.02 -2.97 18.61
CA PRO A 2 -3.22 -2.74 17.18
C PRO A 2 -1.88 -2.82 16.42
N LEU A 3 -1.96 -3.02 15.10
CA LEU A 3 -0.83 -2.88 14.20
C LEU A 3 -0.35 -1.41 14.20
N GLU A 4 0.95 -1.18 14.29
CA GLU A 4 1.57 0.14 14.36
C GLU A 4 2.17 0.54 13.02
N LEU A 5 1.95 1.78 12.56
CA LEU A 5 2.70 2.36 11.45
C LEU A 5 4.03 2.91 11.99
N ARG A 6 5.14 2.21 11.75
CA ARG A 6 6.46 2.62 12.23
C ARG A 6 7.15 3.66 11.35
N SER A 7 6.93 3.59 10.04
CA SER A 7 7.46 4.59 9.13
C SER A 7 6.57 4.75 7.91
N GLN A 8 6.53 5.98 7.42
CA GLN A 8 5.90 6.35 6.16
C GLN A 8 6.84 7.32 5.45
N ASN A 9 7.39 6.89 4.33
CA ASN A 9 8.20 7.73 3.45
C ASN A 9 7.42 7.97 2.17
N VAL A 10 7.25 9.25 1.83
CA VAL A 10 6.57 9.68 0.62
C VAL A 10 7.56 10.47 -0.20
N LYS A 11 7.84 9.99 -1.42
CA LYS A 11 8.67 10.68 -2.40
C LYS A 11 7.82 11.05 -3.59
N VAL A 12 7.83 12.33 -3.96
CA VAL A 12 7.13 12.84 -5.13
C VAL A 12 8.16 13.40 -6.10
N ASP A 13 8.16 12.89 -7.31
CA ASP A 13 8.98 13.38 -8.41
C ASP A 13 8.04 13.99 -9.46
N ILE A 14 8.18 15.28 -9.74
CA ILE A 14 7.36 15.99 -10.73
C ILE A 14 8.22 16.23 -11.97
N LYS A 15 7.76 15.75 -13.11
CA LYS A 15 8.36 16.03 -14.43
C LYS A 15 7.30 16.64 -15.32
N GLU A 16 7.51 17.88 -15.72
CA GLU A 16 6.55 18.68 -16.48
C GLU A 16 5.18 18.73 -15.78
N GLN A 17 4.16 18.05 -16.34
CA GLN A 17 2.81 18.00 -15.80
C GLN A 17 2.46 16.63 -15.17
N VAL A 18 3.44 15.75 -14.99
CA VAL A 18 3.24 14.41 -14.44
C VAL A 18 3.93 14.29 -13.09
N ALA A 19 3.17 13.89 -12.06
CA ALA A 19 3.68 13.62 -10.73
C ALA A 19 3.74 12.10 -10.46
N THR A 20 4.95 11.57 -10.24
CA THR A 20 5.17 10.19 -9.81
C THR A 20 5.32 10.16 -8.30
N THR A 21 4.43 9.45 -7.61
CA THR A 21 4.45 9.33 -6.14
C THR A 21 4.84 7.92 -5.72
N ASN A 22 5.91 7.81 -4.94
CA ASN A 22 6.39 6.57 -4.34
C ASN A 22 6.13 6.61 -2.84
N ILE A 23 5.37 5.63 -2.33
CA ILE A 23 5.02 5.53 -0.92
C ILE A 23 5.60 4.23 -0.37
N ARG A 24 6.39 4.34 0.69
CA ARG A 24 6.91 3.20 1.45
C ARG A 24 6.38 3.29 2.88
N GLN A 25 5.62 2.29 3.30
CA GLN A 25 5.07 2.18 4.65
C GLN A 25 5.56 0.91 5.33
N VAL A 26 5.96 1.01 6.59
CA VAL A 26 6.37 -0.14 7.42
C VAL A 26 5.40 -0.27 8.57
N PHE A 27 4.71 -1.41 8.61
CA PHE A 27 3.83 -1.77 9.71
C PHE A 27 4.49 -2.79 10.63
N PHE A 28 4.26 -2.66 11.92
CA PHE A 28 4.77 -3.57 12.95
C PHE A 28 3.62 -4.11 13.79
N ASN A 29 3.57 -5.42 13.97
CA ASN A 29 2.67 -6.07 14.92
C ASN A 29 3.40 -6.24 16.26
N PRO A 30 3.08 -5.44 17.29
CA PRO A 30 3.71 -5.56 18.61
C PRO A 30 3.20 -6.77 19.41
N SER A 31 2.14 -7.44 18.94
CA SER A 31 1.56 -8.58 19.63
C SER A 31 2.18 -9.91 19.19
N HIS A 32 2.13 -10.91 20.07
CA HIS A 32 2.52 -12.29 19.75
C HIS A 32 1.45 -13.06 18.98
N GLN A 33 0.31 -12.43 18.70
CA GLN A 33 -0.82 -13.06 18.00
C GLN A 33 -0.80 -12.67 16.52
N ARG A 34 -1.31 -13.57 15.66
CA ARG A 34 -1.56 -13.22 14.25
C ARG A 34 -2.68 -12.19 14.22
N LEU A 35 -2.42 -11.07 13.53
CA LEU A 35 -3.42 -10.06 13.23
C LEU A 35 -3.80 -10.18 11.76
N GLU A 36 -5.09 -10.12 11.49
CA GLU A 36 -5.65 -10.02 10.15
C GLU A 36 -6.30 -8.64 10.02
N GLY A 37 -6.10 -8.02 8.86
CA GLY A 37 -6.58 -6.67 8.61
C GLY A 37 -6.59 -6.37 7.13
N THR A 38 -7.46 -5.43 6.74
CA THR A 38 -7.54 -4.96 5.37
C THR A 38 -6.76 -3.65 5.25
N PHE A 39 -5.81 -3.60 4.33
CA PHE A 39 -5.10 -2.37 3.99
C PHE A 39 -5.87 -1.62 2.90
N ILE A 40 -6.39 -0.44 3.23
CA ILE A 40 -7.15 0.42 2.31
C ILE A 40 -6.29 1.62 1.94
N PHE A 41 -5.99 1.76 0.66
CA PHE A 41 -5.26 2.91 0.14
C PHE A 41 -6.12 3.69 -0.87
N PRO A 42 -6.57 4.91 -0.54
CA PRO A 42 -7.42 5.69 -1.44
C PRO A 42 -6.59 6.27 -2.60
N ILE A 43 -7.01 5.97 -3.83
CA ILE A 43 -6.40 6.56 -5.04
C ILE A 43 -7.15 7.84 -5.42
N PRO A 44 -6.47 8.98 -5.56
CA PRO A 44 -7.11 10.22 -5.99
C PRO A 44 -7.64 10.09 -7.42
N ARG A 45 -8.68 10.88 -7.74
CA ARG A 45 -9.24 10.90 -9.10
C ARG A 45 -8.16 11.33 -10.10
N GLY A 46 -8.04 10.58 -11.20
CA GLY A 46 -7.06 10.85 -12.25
C GLY A 46 -5.67 10.25 -11.98
N ALA A 47 -5.43 9.63 -10.83
CA ALA A 47 -4.22 8.86 -10.58
C ALA A 47 -4.41 7.39 -10.97
N GLN A 48 -3.33 6.79 -11.47
CA GLN A 48 -3.25 5.36 -11.79
C GLN A 48 -2.16 4.72 -10.91
N ILE A 49 -2.45 3.52 -10.41
CA ILE A 49 -1.42 2.70 -9.77
C ILE A 49 -0.65 1.98 -10.87
N ASP A 50 0.66 2.20 -10.93
CA ASP A 50 1.56 1.48 -11.81
C ASP A 50 2.00 0.14 -11.18
N LYS A 51 2.42 0.18 -9.91
CA LYS A 51 2.88 -0.99 -9.17
C LYS A 51 2.49 -0.93 -7.70
N PHE A 52 2.08 -2.08 -7.16
CA PHE A 52 1.90 -2.30 -5.73
C PHE A 52 2.58 -3.61 -5.35
N SER A 53 3.37 -3.58 -4.28
CA SER A 53 4.09 -4.75 -3.78
C SER A 53 4.13 -4.70 -2.27
N MET A 54 3.87 -5.84 -1.64
CA MET A 54 3.93 -5.99 -0.19
C MET A 54 5.00 -7.01 0.17
N GLU A 55 5.76 -6.72 1.21
CA GLU A 55 6.72 -7.67 1.80
C GLU A 55 6.30 -7.93 3.25
N VAL A 56 6.10 -9.18 3.61
CA VAL A 56 5.73 -9.60 4.96
C VAL A 56 6.78 -10.57 5.48
N ASN A 57 7.44 -10.21 6.58
CA ASN A 57 8.48 -11.02 7.22
C ASN A 57 9.58 -11.49 6.23
N GLY A 58 10.04 -10.60 5.34
CA GLY A 58 11.08 -10.92 4.35
C GLY A 58 10.60 -11.66 3.10
N LYS A 59 9.28 -11.94 3.00
CA LYS A 59 8.70 -12.62 1.84
C LYS A 59 7.85 -11.65 1.04
N MET A 60 8.14 -11.58 -0.26
CA MET A 60 7.32 -10.82 -1.20
C MET A 60 5.97 -11.52 -1.33
N GLN A 61 4.91 -10.76 -1.08
CA GLN A 61 3.55 -11.20 -1.28
C GLN A 61 3.03 -10.63 -2.58
N GLU A 62 2.60 -11.53 -3.47
CA GLU A 62 1.99 -11.15 -4.73
C GLU A 62 0.70 -10.41 -4.43
N ALA A 63 0.68 -9.13 -4.78
CA ALA A 63 -0.49 -8.30 -4.61
C ALA A 63 -1.21 -8.24 -5.95
N GLU A 64 -2.43 -8.77 -5.99
CA GLU A 64 -3.26 -8.64 -7.18
C GLU A 64 -3.79 -7.20 -7.24
N LEU A 65 -3.31 -6.43 -8.21
CA LEU A 65 -3.89 -5.13 -8.53
C LEU A 65 -5.26 -5.35 -9.16
N LEU A 66 -6.29 -5.35 -8.31
CA LEU A 66 -7.66 -5.42 -8.76
C LEU A 66 -8.12 -4.05 -9.25
N ASP A 67 -8.55 -3.99 -10.50
CA ASP A 67 -9.26 -2.84 -11.04
C ASP A 67 -10.38 -2.40 -10.09
N ALA A 68 -10.57 -1.09 -9.92
CA ALA A 68 -11.53 -0.55 -8.95
C ALA A 68 -12.97 -1.09 -9.13
N LYS A 69 -13.34 -1.49 -10.35
CA LYS A 69 -14.64 -2.15 -10.64
C LYS A 69 -14.70 -3.60 -10.18
N LYS A 70 -13.58 -4.33 -10.19
CA LYS A 70 -13.46 -5.71 -9.70
C LYS A 70 -13.36 -5.75 -8.18
N ALA A 71 -12.59 -4.84 -7.59
CA ALA A 71 -12.45 -4.72 -6.13
C ALA A 71 -13.78 -4.41 -5.41
N ARG A 72 -14.73 -3.72 -6.08
CA ARG A 72 -16.06 -3.43 -5.53
C ARG A 72 -17.05 -4.61 -5.57
N LYS A 73 -16.70 -5.72 -6.21
CA LYS A 73 -17.59 -6.89 -6.41
C LYS A 73 -17.32 -8.05 -5.47
N ILE A 74 -16.37 -7.90 -4.54
CA ILE A 74 -15.94 -8.91 -3.57
C ILE A 74 -16.30 -8.43 -2.16
#